data_AF-A0A524P942-F1
#
_entry.id   AF-A0A524P942-F1
#
_cell.length_a   1.000
_cell.length_b   1.000
_cell.length_c   1.000
_cell.angle_alpha   90.00
_cell.angle_beta   90.00
_cell.angle_gamma   90.00
#
_symmetry.space_group_name_H-M   'P 1'
#
loop_
_entity.id
_entity.type
_entity.pdbx_description
1 polymer ?
#
loop_
_entity_poly.entity_id
_entity_poly.type
_entity_poly.pdbx_seq_one_letter_code
_entity_poly.pdbx_strand_id
1 'polypeptide(L)'
;MKAHTGMGLSIRSMSGVDRETARSLQCGDFARRDVPMKALTMYSDPASATLAEMITKNSSMQSYITIQTLVPRPLRGDAFRAYAYFRWVDDLLDGNTLDAEQRFDFLVSQQELLSRCLQGQPPRDLSSGEWLLADLTQGPLKADPGLRIYLQDMMAVMAFDVERRHRRIHRQELIRYSRLLATAVTEAVYTFIGDRCGAPKTVARYLAADAAHIIHMLRDLR
;
A
#
# COMPACT_ATOMS: atom_id res chain seq x y z
N MET A 1 -12.41 -73.76 3.96
CA MET A 1 -13.63 -73.34 4.69
C MET A 1 -13.48 -71.87 5.09
N LYS A 2 -14.32 -70.99 4.51
CA LYS A 2 -14.56 -69.53 4.78
C LYS A 2 -13.31 -68.61 4.67
N ALA A 3 -13.05 -67.77 3.67
CA ALA A 3 -13.84 -66.86 2.79
C ALA A 3 -14.55 -65.70 3.51
N HIS A 4 -14.40 -64.49 2.91
CA HIS A 4 -15.01 -63.15 3.19
C HIS A 4 -14.21 -62.17 4.06
N THR A 5 -13.97 -60.88 3.77
CA THR A 5 -14.21 -59.89 2.68
C THR A 5 -13.34 -58.66 3.08
N GLY A 6 -12.54 -57.94 2.29
CA GLY A 6 -12.83 -57.26 1.03
C GLY A 6 -13.42 -55.85 1.27
N MET A 7 -12.65 -54.88 1.77
CA MET A 7 -13.05 -53.45 1.75
C MET A 7 -12.10 -52.67 0.84
N GLY A 8 -12.49 -52.54 -0.42
CA GLY A 8 -11.87 -51.65 -1.39
C GLY A 8 -12.31 -50.22 -1.15
N LEU A 9 -11.34 -49.33 -0.98
CA LEU A 9 -11.55 -47.89 -1.12
C LEU A 9 -11.73 -47.57 -2.60
N SER A 10 -13.00 -47.44 -2.99
CA SER A 10 -13.45 -46.98 -4.29
C SER A 10 -12.98 -45.54 -4.52
N ILE A 11 -11.90 -45.37 -5.28
CA ILE A 11 -11.52 -44.10 -5.90
C ILE A 11 -12.62 -43.76 -6.92
N ARG A 12 -13.58 -42.91 -6.52
CA ARG A 12 -14.52 -42.33 -7.46
C ARG A 12 -13.74 -41.47 -8.45
N SER A 13 -13.88 -41.83 -9.72
CA SER A 13 -13.48 -41.05 -10.88
C SER A 13 -14.06 -39.64 -10.81
N MET A 14 -13.21 -38.63 -10.58
CA MET A 14 -13.52 -37.25 -10.92
C MET A 14 -13.29 -37.07 -12.42
N SER A 15 -14.26 -37.52 -13.21
CA SER A 15 -14.38 -37.20 -14.63
C SER A 15 -15.25 -35.94 -14.76
N GLY A 16 -14.70 -34.86 -15.32
CA GLY A 16 -15.51 -33.92 -16.09
C GLY A 16 -15.59 -32.45 -15.66
N VAL A 17 -14.66 -31.91 -14.85
CA VAL A 17 -14.65 -30.44 -14.57
C VAL A 17 -13.30 -29.75 -14.85
N ASP A 18 -12.20 -30.48 -15.04
CA ASP A 18 -10.85 -29.86 -15.05
C ASP A 18 -10.21 -29.59 -16.42
N ARG A 19 -11.01 -29.38 -17.49
CA ARG A 19 -10.45 -28.97 -18.80
C ARG A 19 -10.98 -27.65 -19.35
N GLU A 20 -12.05 -27.11 -18.78
CA GLU A 20 -12.61 -25.83 -19.23
C GLU A 20 -12.12 -24.64 -18.40
N THR A 21 -11.77 -24.86 -17.12
CA THR A 21 -11.18 -23.84 -16.24
C THR A 21 -9.71 -23.53 -16.59
N ALA A 22 -9.02 -24.43 -17.31
CA ALA A 22 -7.65 -24.24 -17.78
C ALA A 22 -7.55 -23.43 -19.10
N ARG A 23 -8.67 -23.17 -19.79
CA ARG A 23 -8.68 -22.37 -21.03
C ARG A 23 -9.06 -20.89 -20.84
N SER A 24 -9.47 -20.49 -19.63
CA SER A 24 -9.81 -19.09 -19.32
C SER A 24 -8.62 -18.25 -18.82
N LEU A 25 -7.40 -18.78 -18.83
CA LEU A 25 -6.16 -18.01 -18.61
C LEU A 25 -5.59 -17.44 -19.93
N GLN A 26 -6.46 -17.17 -20.90
CA GLN A 26 -6.11 -16.19 -21.93
C GLN A 26 -6.06 -14.83 -21.25
N CYS A 27 -4.84 -14.42 -20.89
CA CYS A 27 -4.32 -13.06 -20.97
C CYS A 27 -5.20 -12.18 -21.88
N GLY A 28 -6.29 -11.65 -21.34
CA GLY A 28 -7.16 -10.73 -22.06
C GLY A 28 -6.39 -9.48 -22.40
N ASP A 29 -6.68 -8.91 -23.57
CA ASP A 29 -6.01 -7.75 -24.15
C ASP A 29 -5.66 -6.69 -23.10
N PHE A 30 -4.36 -6.66 -22.79
CA PHE A 30 -3.75 -5.75 -21.85
C PHE A 30 -3.81 -4.36 -22.45
N ALA A 31 -4.76 -3.55 -22.00
CA ALA A 31 -4.66 -2.11 -22.11
C ALA A 31 -3.39 -1.69 -21.37
N ARG A 32 -2.28 -1.55 -22.11
CA ARG A 32 -1.07 -0.91 -21.62
C ARG A 32 -1.49 0.41 -21.02
N ARG A 33 -1.10 0.67 -19.78
CA ARG A 33 -0.98 2.04 -19.31
C ARG A 33 0.19 2.63 -20.10
N ASP A 34 -0.09 3.05 -21.33
CA ASP A 34 0.85 3.82 -22.15
C ASP A 34 0.94 5.21 -21.51
N VAL A 35 1.56 5.29 -20.34
CA VAL A 35 2.07 6.54 -19.81
C VAL A 35 3.25 6.88 -20.71
N PRO A 36 3.15 7.92 -21.55
CA PRO A 36 4.23 8.22 -22.50
C PRO A 36 5.52 8.45 -21.70
N MET A 37 6.58 7.69 -22.02
CA MET A 37 7.89 7.75 -21.35
C MET A 37 8.46 9.17 -21.25
N LYS A 38 8.06 10.08 -22.15
CA LYS A 38 8.45 11.50 -22.11
C LYS A 38 7.74 12.33 -21.03
N ALA A 39 6.55 11.93 -20.58
CA ALA A 39 5.81 12.62 -19.51
C ALA A 39 6.32 12.27 -18.11
N LEU A 40 6.95 11.10 -17.95
CA LEU A 40 7.49 10.63 -16.65
C LEU A 40 8.72 11.42 -16.18
N THR A 41 9.44 12.11 -17.08
CA THR A 41 10.70 12.81 -16.76
C THR A 41 10.57 14.30 -16.45
N MET A 42 9.40 14.95 -16.66
CA MET A 42 9.27 16.42 -16.54
C MET A 42 8.50 16.94 -15.32
N TYR A 43 7.87 16.08 -14.51
CA TYR A 43 6.93 16.50 -13.45
C TYR A 43 7.39 16.21 -12.02
N SER A 44 8.62 15.74 -11.82
CA SER A 44 9.16 15.38 -10.52
C SER A 44 10.26 16.36 -10.11
N ASP A 45 10.10 17.10 -9.01
CA ASP A 45 11.21 17.87 -8.46
C ASP A 45 12.34 16.91 -8.03
N PRO A 46 13.55 17.03 -8.58
CA PRO A 46 14.68 16.19 -8.19
C PRO A 46 15.08 16.35 -6.72
N ALA A 47 14.81 17.50 -6.11
CA ALA A 47 15.09 17.72 -4.68
C ALA A 47 14.20 16.84 -3.79
N SER A 48 12.91 16.76 -4.09
CA SER A 48 11.97 15.93 -3.32
C SER A 48 12.25 14.43 -3.50
N ALA A 49 12.63 13.99 -4.70
CA ALA A 49 13.02 12.59 -4.94
C ALA A 49 14.26 12.19 -4.13
N THR A 50 15.26 13.08 -4.07
CA THR A 50 16.49 12.84 -3.30
C THR A 50 16.20 12.77 -1.81
N LEU A 51 15.40 13.71 -1.29
CA LEU A 51 14.95 13.68 0.10
C LEU A 51 14.20 12.40 0.44
N ALA A 52 13.28 11.98 -0.45
CA ALA A 52 12.49 10.77 -0.26
C ALA A 52 13.36 9.51 -0.20
N GLU A 53 14.35 9.40 -1.08
CA GLU A 53 15.31 8.30 -1.07
C GLU A 53 16.11 8.26 0.23
N MET A 54 16.60 9.41 0.69
CA MET A 54 17.34 9.53 1.95
C MET A 54 16.50 9.13 3.17
N ILE A 55 15.27 9.65 3.29
CA ILE A 55 14.35 9.28 4.38
C ILE A 55 14.09 7.78 4.36
N THR A 56 13.80 7.21 3.19
CA THR A 56 13.53 5.78 3.04
C THR A 56 14.74 4.94 3.47
N LYS A 57 15.94 5.28 2.99
CA LYS A 57 17.17 4.55 3.29
C LYS A 57 17.52 4.60 4.78
N ASN A 58 17.33 5.75 5.42
CA ASN A 58 17.67 5.94 6.83
C ASN A 58 16.65 5.25 7.76
N SER A 59 15.39 5.15 7.34
CA SER A 59 14.32 4.56 8.17
C SER A 59 14.17 3.06 7.97
N SER A 60 14.38 2.53 6.77
CA SER A 60 14.20 1.10 6.49
C SER A 60 15.04 0.64 5.29
N MET A 61 16.11 -0.07 5.58
CA MET A 61 16.93 -0.72 4.55
C MET A 61 16.12 -1.73 3.73
N GLN A 62 15.17 -2.44 4.37
CA GLN A 62 14.29 -3.37 3.67
C GLN A 62 13.43 -2.63 2.63
N SER A 63 12.72 -1.56 3.03
CA SER A 63 11.87 -0.78 2.13
C SER A 63 12.69 -0.13 1.01
N TYR A 64 13.87 0.38 1.35
CA TYR A 64 14.82 0.94 0.37
C TYR A 64 15.18 -0.08 -0.70
N ILE A 65 15.63 -1.27 -0.30
CA ILE A 65 16.01 -2.34 -1.24
C ILE A 65 14.78 -2.81 -2.03
N THR A 66 13.63 -2.97 -1.40
CA THR A 66 12.38 -3.37 -2.07
C THR A 66 12.00 -2.40 -3.19
N ILE A 67 11.99 -1.09 -2.91
CA ILE A 67 11.69 -0.07 -3.93
C ILE A 67 12.77 -0.08 -5.02
N GLN A 68 14.04 -0.14 -4.63
CA GLN A 68 15.16 -0.10 -5.57
C GLN A 68 15.20 -1.31 -6.52
N THR A 69 14.71 -2.47 -6.07
CA THR A 69 14.77 -3.73 -6.84
C THR A 69 13.49 -4.01 -7.60
N LEU A 70 12.32 -3.84 -6.98
CA LEU A 70 11.04 -4.28 -7.52
C LEU A 70 10.29 -3.18 -8.29
N VAL A 71 10.48 -1.90 -7.94
CA VAL A 71 9.77 -0.81 -8.62
C VAL A 71 10.47 -0.48 -9.95
N PRO A 72 9.72 -0.41 -11.08
CA PRO A 72 10.26 0.03 -12.35
C PRO A 72 10.92 1.40 -12.24
N ARG A 73 12.08 1.58 -12.89
CA ARG A 73 12.88 2.82 -12.80
C ARG A 73 12.07 4.12 -12.93
N PRO A 74 11.12 4.25 -13.87
CA PRO A 74 10.34 5.50 -14.01
C PRO A 74 9.44 5.83 -12.82
N LEU A 75 9.07 4.83 -11.99
CA LEU A 75 8.15 5.01 -10.87
C LEU A 75 8.87 5.08 -9.50
N ARG A 76 10.19 4.90 -9.47
CA ARG A 76 10.94 4.83 -8.20
C ARG A 76 10.86 6.11 -7.38
N GLY A 77 10.96 7.27 -8.04
CA GLY A 77 10.84 8.57 -7.37
C GLY A 77 9.51 8.68 -6.62
N ASP A 78 8.41 8.32 -7.29
CA ASP A 78 7.08 8.35 -6.70
C ASP A 78 6.91 7.31 -5.59
N ALA A 79 7.44 6.09 -5.76
CA ALA A 79 7.43 5.08 -4.71
C ALA A 79 8.23 5.51 -3.47
N PHE A 80 9.38 6.15 -3.65
CA PHE A 80 10.14 6.72 -2.54
C PHE A 80 9.36 7.84 -1.86
N ARG A 81 8.76 8.77 -2.60
CA ARG A 81 7.92 9.85 -2.02
C ARG A 81 6.77 9.29 -1.20
N ALA A 82 6.08 8.29 -1.76
CA ALA A 82 4.95 7.62 -1.12
C ALA A 82 5.34 6.97 0.22
N TYR A 83 6.48 6.29 0.27
CA TYR A 83 6.97 5.69 1.52
C TYR A 83 7.49 6.75 2.49
N ALA A 84 8.32 7.68 2.00
CA ALA A 84 8.98 8.69 2.81
C ALA A 84 8.00 9.68 3.45
N TYR A 85 6.94 10.08 2.74
CA TYR A 85 5.90 10.95 3.29
C TYR A 85 5.28 10.31 4.54
N PHE A 86 4.80 9.07 4.43
CA PHE A 86 4.18 8.41 5.57
C PHE A 86 5.19 8.06 6.67
N ARG A 87 6.42 7.70 6.33
CA ARG A 87 7.46 7.52 7.35
C ARG A 87 7.71 8.80 8.15
N TRP A 88 7.80 9.94 7.46
CA TRP A 88 7.99 11.24 8.10
C TRP A 88 6.80 11.63 8.98
N VAL A 89 5.56 11.40 8.52
CA VAL A 89 4.36 11.63 9.33
C VAL A 89 4.35 10.72 10.57
N ASP A 90 4.63 9.42 10.38
CA ASP A 90 4.71 8.41 11.45
C ASP A 90 5.74 8.81 12.52
N ASP A 91 6.95 9.20 12.11
CA ASP A 91 8.02 9.61 13.02
C ASP A 91 7.62 10.85 13.87
N LEU A 92 6.89 11.80 13.28
CA LEU A 92 6.39 12.98 14.02
C LEU A 92 5.24 12.63 14.97
N LEU A 93 4.34 11.74 14.55
CA LEU A 93 3.22 11.28 15.38
C LEU A 93 3.71 10.39 16.53
N ASP A 94 4.73 9.56 16.32
CA ASP A 94 5.24 8.67 17.35
C ASP A 94 6.29 9.29 18.26
N GLY A 95 6.96 10.34 17.80
CA GLY A 95 7.94 11.09 18.57
C GLY A 95 7.39 11.74 19.84
N ASN A 96 8.31 12.08 20.74
CA ASN A 96 8.03 12.80 21.99
C ASN A 96 8.08 14.32 21.82
N THR A 97 8.21 14.82 20.59
CA THR A 97 8.33 16.25 20.29
C THR A 97 6.99 16.97 20.36
N LEU A 98 5.88 16.27 20.08
CA LEU A 98 4.53 16.81 20.11
C LEU A 98 3.79 16.31 21.36
N ASP A 99 3.09 17.21 22.05
CA ASP A 99 2.09 16.81 23.03
C ASP A 99 0.84 16.20 22.35
N ALA A 100 -0.16 15.82 23.14
CA ALA A 100 -1.36 15.16 22.62
C ALA A 100 -2.19 16.07 21.68
N GLU A 101 -2.31 17.34 22.02
CA GLU A 101 -3.10 18.32 21.25
C GLU A 101 -2.39 18.66 19.94
N GLN A 102 -1.09 18.98 20.02
CA GLN A 102 -0.26 19.27 18.85
C GLN A 102 -0.20 18.10 17.87
N ARG A 103 -0.16 16.86 18.38
CA ARG A 103 -0.18 15.65 17.53
C ARG A 103 -1.51 15.51 16.79
N PHE A 104 -2.62 15.78 17.47
CA PHE A 104 -3.94 15.77 16.85
C PHE A 104 -4.07 16.86 15.79
N ASP A 105 -3.66 18.09 16.10
CA ASP A 105 -3.70 19.22 15.17
C ASP A 105 -2.81 18.99 13.94
N PHE A 106 -1.63 18.40 14.15
CA PHE A 106 -0.74 18.00 13.06
C PHE A 106 -1.42 16.96 12.17
N LEU A 107 -2.01 15.91 12.73
CA LEU A 107 -2.74 14.89 11.97
C LEU A 107 -3.89 15.50 11.15
N VAL A 108 -4.71 16.37 11.76
CA VAL A 108 -5.82 17.04 11.07
C VAL A 108 -5.29 17.88 9.90
N SER A 109 -4.19 18.61 10.11
CA SER A 109 -3.53 19.39 9.07
C SER A 109 -3.03 18.51 7.92
N GLN A 110 -2.47 17.33 8.21
CA GLN A 110 -2.03 16.37 7.18
C GLN A 110 -3.21 15.74 6.42
N GLN A 111 -4.35 15.49 7.08
CA GLN A 111 -5.57 15.04 6.42
C GLN A 111 -6.11 16.10 5.45
N GLU A 112 -6.12 17.37 5.85
CA GLU A 112 -6.53 18.48 4.98
C GLU A 112 -5.58 18.62 3.79
N LEU A 113 -4.27 18.59 4.03
CA LEU A 113 -3.26 18.61 2.98
C LEU A 113 -3.50 17.49 1.95
N LEU A 114 -3.68 16.26 2.41
CA LEU A 114 -3.96 15.12 1.54
C LEU A 114 -5.21 15.35 0.69
N SER A 115 -6.31 15.81 1.31
CA SER A 115 -7.55 16.11 0.60
C SER A 115 -7.32 17.14 -0.53
N ARG A 116 -6.61 18.22 -0.23
CA ARG A 116 -6.28 19.29 -1.19
C ARG A 116 -5.36 18.80 -2.30
N CYS A 117 -4.34 18.02 -1.98
CA CYS A 117 -3.44 17.39 -2.94
C CYS A 117 -4.19 16.46 -3.91
N LEU A 118 -5.10 15.61 -3.40
CA LEU A 118 -5.93 14.73 -4.21
C LEU A 118 -6.94 15.47 -5.10
N GLN A 119 -7.31 16.70 -4.73
CA GLN A 119 -8.11 17.61 -5.55
C GLN A 119 -7.27 18.42 -6.56
N GLY A 120 -5.94 18.24 -6.56
CA GLY A 120 -5.03 18.96 -7.43
C GLY A 120 -4.75 20.40 -6.99
N GLN A 121 -5.03 20.75 -5.73
CA GLN A 121 -4.89 22.10 -5.17
C GLN A 121 -3.92 22.16 -3.98
N PRO A 122 -2.65 21.74 -4.14
CA PRO A 122 -1.68 21.78 -3.05
C PRO A 122 -1.49 23.23 -2.55
N PRO A 123 -1.38 23.45 -1.23
CA PRO A 123 -0.97 24.73 -0.68
C PRO A 123 0.41 25.16 -1.21
N ARG A 124 0.72 26.46 -1.13
CA ARG A 124 2.02 27.00 -1.58
C ARG A 124 3.11 26.88 -0.51
N ASP A 125 2.73 27.04 0.75
CA ASP A 125 3.65 27.12 1.88
C ASP A 125 3.73 25.74 2.55
N LEU A 126 4.46 24.82 1.89
CA LEU A 126 4.66 23.46 2.36
C LEU A 126 6.07 23.28 2.94
N SER A 127 6.15 22.52 4.03
CA SER A 127 7.43 22.01 4.54
C SER A 127 8.04 20.98 3.57
N SER A 128 9.33 20.67 3.73
CA SER A 128 10.01 19.70 2.87
C SER A 128 9.38 18.30 2.90
N GLY A 129 8.81 17.89 4.05
CA GLY A 129 8.09 16.62 4.17
C GLY A 129 6.76 16.63 3.40
N GLU A 130 6.02 17.74 3.46
CA GLU A 130 4.73 17.90 2.78
C GLU A 130 4.88 18.01 1.25
N TRP A 131 6.00 18.56 0.78
CA TRP A 131 6.35 18.56 -0.64
C TRP A 131 6.45 17.15 -1.23
N LEU A 132 6.80 16.14 -0.43
CA LEU A 132 6.82 14.74 -0.89
C LEU A 132 5.43 14.30 -1.40
N LEU A 133 4.37 14.66 -0.66
CA LEU A 133 2.99 14.35 -1.01
C LEU A 133 2.49 15.20 -2.19
N ALA A 134 2.82 16.50 -2.19
CA ALA A 134 2.44 17.40 -3.26
C ALA A 134 3.01 16.93 -4.61
N ASP A 135 4.30 16.62 -4.67
CA ASP A 135 4.92 16.15 -5.91
C ASP A 135 4.39 14.78 -6.36
N LEU A 136 4.16 13.87 -5.42
CA LEU A 136 3.58 12.56 -5.71
C LEU A 136 2.18 12.69 -6.36
N THR A 137 1.35 13.59 -5.83
CA THR A 137 -0.03 13.78 -6.30
C THR A 137 -0.17 14.66 -7.54
N GLN A 138 0.89 15.39 -7.91
CA GLN A 138 0.98 16.12 -9.18
C GLN A 138 1.71 15.33 -10.28
N GLY A 139 2.33 14.22 -9.90
CA GLY A 139 3.12 13.39 -10.79
C GLY A 139 2.32 12.54 -11.79
N PRO A 140 3.03 11.66 -12.52
CA PRO A 140 2.47 10.79 -13.56
C PRO A 140 1.33 9.87 -13.06
N LEU A 141 1.35 9.52 -11.77
CA LEU A 141 0.38 8.65 -11.14
C LEU A 141 -0.85 9.38 -10.56
N LYS A 142 -1.00 10.70 -10.76
CA LYS A 142 -2.09 11.50 -10.17
C LYS A 142 -3.51 10.96 -10.42
N ALA A 143 -3.72 10.32 -11.56
CA ALA A 143 -4.99 9.75 -11.98
C ALA A 143 -5.14 8.26 -11.63
N ASP A 144 -4.11 7.64 -11.04
CA ASP A 144 -4.15 6.24 -10.65
C ASP A 144 -5.07 6.06 -9.42
N PRO A 145 -6.15 5.26 -9.55
CA PRO A 145 -7.08 5.06 -8.44
C PRO A 145 -6.46 4.29 -7.28
N GLY A 146 -5.47 3.42 -7.54
CA GLY A 146 -4.75 2.68 -6.51
C GLY A 146 -3.91 3.60 -5.64
N LEU A 147 -3.23 4.59 -6.24
CA LEU A 147 -2.50 5.61 -5.49
C LEU A 147 -3.41 6.37 -4.54
N ARG A 148 -4.60 6.79 -5.02
CA ARG A 148 -5.58 7.48 -4.19
C ARG A 148 -6.02 6.64 -2.99
N ILE A 149 -6.40 5.37 -3.23
CA ILE A 149 -6.82 4.45 -2.17
C ILE A 149 -5.68 4.24 -1.17
N TYR A 150 -4.46 3.99 -1.64
CA TYR A 150 -3.27 3.87 -0.79
C TYR A 150 -3.09 5.07 0.13
N LEU A 151 -3.12 6.29 -0.42
CA LEU A 151 -2.89 7.50 0.36
C LEU A 151 -4.00 7.71 1.41
N GLN A 152 -5.26 7.50 1.02
CA GLN A 152 -6.39 7.68 1.94
C GLN A 152 -6.39 6.65 3.06
N ASP A 153 -6.18 5.37 2.73
CA ASP A 153 -6.22 4.30 3.72
C ASP A 153 -4.99 4.34 4.65
N MET A 154 -3.79 4.68 4.15
CA MET A 154 -2.62 4.91 5.02
C MET A 154 -2.82 6.08 5.99
N MET A 155 -3.43 7.18 5.53
CA MET A 155 -3.75 8.30 6.42
C MET A 155 -4.80 7.90 7.47
N ALA A 156 -5.76 7.05 7.11
CA ALA A 156 -6.73 6.50 8.06
C ALA A 156 -6.10 5.54 9.08
N VAL A 157 -5.07 4.77 8.68
CA VAL A 157 -4.25 3.95 9.60
C VAL A 157 -3.58 4.85 10.64
N MET A 158 -2.94 5.94 10.21
CA MET A 158 -2.29 6.89 11.13
C MET A 158 -3.28 7.57 12.08
N ALA A 159 -4.44 7.96 11.55
CA ALA A 159 -5.49 8.54 12.38
C ALA A 159 -5.94 7.57 13.48
N PHE A 160 -6.12 6.29 13.13
CA PHE A 160 -6.41 5.25 14.09
C PHE A 160 -5.28 5.07 15.12
N ASP A 161 -4.02 5.13 14.70
CA ASP A 161 -2.86 5.02 15.59
C ASP A 161 -2.77 6.16 16.62
N VAL A 162 -3.12 7.38 16.22
CA VAL A 162 -3.25 8.53 17.14
C VAL A 162 -4.42 8.34 18.10
N GLU A 163 -5.60 7.97 17.60
CA GLU A 163 -6.82 7.79 18.41
C GLU A 163 -6.73 6.63 19.42
N ARG A 164 -6.00 5.57 19.08
CA ARG A 164 -5.88 4.39 19.96
C ARG A 164 -4.82 4.55 21.03
N ARG A 165 -3.99 5.59 20.97
CA ARG A 165 -2.86 5.75 21.89
C ARG A 165 -3.37 5.73 23.33
N HIS A 166 -2.69 4.98 24.19
CA HIS A 166 -3.03 4.80 25.61
C HIS A 166 -4.38 4.12 25.90
N ARG A 167 -5.03 3.47 24.93
CA ARG A 167 -6.23 2.65 25.17
C ARG A 167 -6.14 1.27 24.54
N ARG A 168 -6.93 0.34 25.08
CA ARG A 168 -7.15 -0.97 24.46
C ARG A 168 -8.07 -0.82 23.25
N ILE A 169 -7.86 -1.66 22.24
CA ILE A 169 -8.70 -1.73 21.05
C ILE A 169 -9.58 -2.98 21.11
N HIS A 170 -10.80 -2.85 20.60
CA HIS A 170 -11.73 -3.97 20.47
C HIS A 170 -11.45 -4.77 19.19
N ARG A 171 -11.97 -6.00 19.13
CA ARG A 171 -11.83 -6.88 17.97
C ARG A 171 -12.30 -6.23 16.65
N GLN A 172 -13.39 -5.46 16.69
CA GLN A 172 -13.92 -4.79 15.49
C GLN A 172 -12.98 -3.68 15.01
N GLU A 173 -12.38 -2.93 15.93
CA GLU A 173 -11.38 -1.91 15.62
C GLU A 173 -10.13 -2.52 15.01
N LEU A 174 -9.65 -3.63 15.57
CA LEU A 174 -8.52 -4.37 15.02
C LEU A 174 -8.79 -4.86 13.59
N ILE A 175 -9.98 -5.42 13.33
CA ILE A 175 -10.37 -5.85 11.97
C ILE A 175 -10.38 -4.67 10.99
N ARG A 176 -10.93 -3.53 11.40
CA ARG A 176 -10.95 -2.32 10.58
C ARG A 176 -9.53 -1.83 10.29
N TYR A 177 -8.69 -1.75 11.31
CA TYR A 177 -7.29 -1.34 11.19
C TYR A 177 -6.51 -2.24 10.23
N SER A 178 -6.59 -3.57 10.42
CA SER A 178 -5.92 -4.53 9.55
C SER A 178 -6.37 -4.39 8.10
N ARG A 179 -7.68 -4.20 7.87
CA ARG A 179 -8.22 -4.02 6.53
C ARG A 179 -7.73 -2.74 5.85
N LEU A 180 -7.67 -1.63 6.58
CA LEU A 180 -7.13 -0.36 6.04
C LEU A 180 -5.68 -0.56 5.61
N LEU A 181 -4.84 -1.11 6.48
CA LEU A 181 -3.43 -1.32 6.16
C LEU A 181 -3.25 -2.32 5.01
N ALA A 182 -3.98 -3.43 5.02
CA ALA A 182 -3.89 -4.44 3.96
C ALA A 182 -4.34 -3.88 2.61
N THR A 183 -5.41 -3.07 2.60
CA THR A 183 -5.88 -2.40 1.39
C THR A 183 -4.82 -1.43 0.88
N ALA A 184 -4.34 -0.54 1.74
CA ALA A 184 -3.36 0.47 1.37
C ALA A 184 -2.08 -0.16 0.78
N VAL A 185 -1.46 -1.10 1.51
CA VAL A 185 -0.21 -1.75 1.07
C VAL A 185 -0.42 -2.53 -0.23
N THR A 186 -1.56 -3.19 -0.38
CA THR A 186 -1.86 -3.94 -1.61
C THR A 186 -2.02 -3.00 -2.80
N GLU A 187 -2.73 -1.88 -2.66
CA GLU A 187 -2.84 -0.89 -3.74
C GLU A 187 -1.47 -0.28 -4.07
N ALA A 188 -0.62 0.04 -3.08
CA ALA A 188 0.74 0.50 -3.35
C ALA A 188 1.55 -0.51 -4.16
N VAL A 189 1.47 -1.80 -3.82
CA VAL A 189 2.16 -2.86 -4.59
C VAL A 189 1.65 -2.88 -6.03
N TYR A 190 0.35 -2.81 -6.26
CA TYR A 190 -0.18 -2.80 -7.63
C TYR A 190 0.16 -1.52 -8.40
N THR A 191 0.08 -0.36 -7.75
CA THR A 191 0.39 0.94 -8.35
C THR A 191 1.87 1.05 -8.73
N PHE A 192 2.79 0.63 -7.86
CA PHE A 192 4.23 0.86 -8.08
C PHE A 192 4.97 -0.34 -8.69
N ILE A 193 4.58 -1.57 -8.36
CA ILE A 193 5.28 -2.79 -8.82
C ILE A 193 4.45 -3.52 -9.89
N GLY A 194 3.14 -3.58 -9.68
CA GLY A 194 2.19 -4.36 -10.47
C GLY A 194 1.70 -3.70 -11.76
N ASP A 195 2.24 -2.56 -12.19
CA ASP A 195 1.77 -1.73 -13.32
C ASP A 195 1.59 -2.48 -14.66
N ARG A 196 2.12 -3.72 -14.78
CA ARG A 196 2.01 -4.58 -15.96
C ARG A 196 1.18 -5.86 -15.75
N CYS A 197 0.60 -6.04 -14.57
CA CYS A 197 -0.12 -7.24 -14.19
C CYS A 197 -1.57 -6.87 -13.85
N GLY A 198 -2.54 -7.56 -14.44
CA GLY A 198 -3.94 -7.40 -14.07
C GLY A 198 -4.12 -7.79 -12.60
N ALA A 199 -4.43 -6.81 -11.75
CA ALA A 199 -4.76 -7.07 -10.35
C ALA A 199 -6.12 -7.79 -10.28
N PRO A 200 -6.26 -8.86 -9.48
CA PRO A 200 -7.58 -9.40 -9.16
C PRO A 200 -8.45 -8.28 -8.59
N LYS A 201 -9.65 -8.08 -9.13
CA LYS A 201 -10.56 -7.00 -8.70
C LYS A 201 -11.45 -7.39 -7.53
N THR A 202 -11.14 -8.51 -6.85
CA THR A 202 -11.93 -9.05 -5.75
C THR A 202 -11.24 -8.76 -4.43
N VAL A 203 -12.01 -8.72 -3.33
CA VAL A 203 -11.49 -8.52 -1.97
C VAL A 203 -10.45 -9.56 -1.54
N ALA A 204 -10.39 -10.71 -2.23
CA ALA A 204 -9.42 -11.76 -1.96
C ALA A 204 -7.97 -11.29 -2.13
N ARG A 205 -7.70 -10.25 -2.94
CA ARG A 205 -6.34 -9.73 -3.14
C ARG A 205 -5.69 -9.17 -1.86
N TYR A 206 -6.51 -8.78 -0.87
CA TYR A 206 -6.04 -8.20 0.38
C TYR A 206 -5.68 -9.25 1.43
N LEU A 207 -6.14 -10.50 1.26
CA LEU A 207 -5.98 -11.55 2.27
C LEU A 207 -4.51 -11.87 2.58
N ALA A 208 -3.63 -11.77 1.58
CA ALA A 208 -2.19 -11.97 1.77
C ALA A 208 -1.59 -10.86 2.66
N ALA A 209 -1.98 -9.60 2.44
CA ALA A 209 -1.53 -8.47 3.24
C ALA A 209 -2.12 -8.50 4.65
N ASP A 210 -3.40 -8.88 4.81
CA ASP A 210 -4.03 -9.10 6.11
C ASP A 210 -3.27 -10.16 6.91
N ALA A 211 -2.98 -11.31 6.30
CA ALA A 211 -2.24 -12.40 6.96
C ALA A 211 -0.83 -11.97 7.38
N ALA A 212 -0.10 -11.27 6.49
CA ALA A 212 1.23 -10.76 6.79
C ALA A 212 1.20 -9.75 7.95
N HIS A 213 0.23 -8.85 7.96
CA HIS A 213 0.07 -7.87 9.03
C HIS A 213 -0.24 -8.51 10.39
N ILE A 214 -1.14 -9.50 10.44
CA ILE A 214 -1.44 -10.24 11.67
C ILE A 214 -0.18 -10.94 12.20
N ILE A 215 0.59 -11.60 11.33
CA ILE A 215 1.85 -12.25 11.72
C ILE A 215 2.84 -11.23 12.29
N HIS A 216 2.97 -10.06 11.67
CA HIS A 216 3.82 -8.98 12.18
C HIS A 216 3.37 -8.51 13.57
N MET A 217 2.08 -8.22 13.77
CA MET A 217 1.58 -7.84 15.09
C MET A 217 1.88 -8.90 16.14
N LEU A 218 1.61 -10.18 15.85
CA LEU A 218 1.86 -11.29 16.78
C LEU A 218 3.35 -11.47 17.12
N ARG A 219 4.24 -11.25 16.15
CA ARG A 219 5.68 -11.28 16.35
C ARG A 219 6.13 -10.18 17.30
N ASP A 220 5.54 -8.99 17.18
CA ASP A 220 5.94 -7.76 17.87
C ASP A 220 5.25 -7.58 19.23
N LEU A 221 4.43 -8.54 19.68
CA LEU A 221 3.87 -8.60 21.05
C LEU A 221 4.92 -8.93 22.13
N ARG A 222 6.22 -8.93 21.79
CA ARG A 222 7.31 -9.34 22.68
C ARG A 222 7.94 -8.17 23.40
#